data_AF-A0A5C1AMF3-F1
#
_entry.id   AF-A0A5C1AMF3-F1
#
_cell.length_a   1.000
_cell.length_b   1.000
_cell.length_c   1.000
_cell.angle_alpha   90.00
_cell.angle_beta   90.00
_cell.angle_gamma   90.00
#
_symmetry.space_group_name_H-M   'P 1'
#
loop_
_entity.id
_entity.type
_entity.pdbx_description
1 polymer ?
#
loop_
_entity_poly.entity_id
_entity_poly.type
_entity_poly.pdbx_seq_one_letter_code
_entity_poly.pdbx_strand_id
1 'polypeptide(L)'
;MTDRAELLAAITAAPEDDLPRLVFADWMEECGEELIARFICRMIVADLEGKPQFDESTEVVADQAALAALWFNSFASAFGVEKFRVNRRFISRVELPVGTFVARAADLFRSQPIVEVDLTDAAR
;
A
#
# COMPACT_ATOMS: atom_id res chain seq x y z
N MET A 1 -12.77 15.26 -10.77
CA MET A 1 -11.75 14.81 -9.81
C MET A 1 -12.04 13.34 -9.56
N THR A 2 -11.10 12.47 -9.93
CA THR A 2 -11.20 11.02 -9.70
C THR A 2 -11.14 10.76 -8.20
N ASP A 3 -12.00 9.87 -7.69
CA ASP A 3 -11.97 9.49 -6.28
C ASP A 3 -10.76 8.57 -6.02
N ARG A 4 -10.12 8.72 -4.86
CA ARG A 4 -9.08 7.80 -4.39
C ARG A 4 -9.50 6.33 -4.52
N ALA A 5 -10.76 6.03 -4.23
CA ALA A 5 -11.30 4.67 -4.34
C ALA A 5 -11.29 4.15 -5.79
N GLU A 6 -11.54 4.99 -6.78
CA GLU A 6 -11.50 4.62 -8.21
C GLU A 6 -10.07 4.32 -8.67
N LEU A 7 -9.10 5.13 -8.21
CA LEU A 7 -7.68 4.92 -8.50
C LEU A 7 -7.17 3.61 -7.89
N LEU A 8 -7.52 3.33 -6.64
CA LEU A 8 -7.18 2.07 -5.98
C LEU A 8 -7.86 0.86 -6.65
N ALA A 9 -9.11 1.03 -7.12
CA ALA A 9 -9.79 -0.01 -7.89
C ALA A 9 -9.07 -0.32 -9.21
N ALA A 10 -8.55 0.70 -9.91
CA ALA A 10 -7.75 0.51 -11.12
C ALA A 10 -6.45 -0.24 -10.85
N ILE A 11 -5.73 0.09 -9.76
CA ILE A 11 -4.53 -0.65 -9.34
C ILE A 11 -4.87 -2.11 -8.99
N THR A 12 -6.01 -2.33 -8.34
CA THR A 12 -6.48 -3.68 -7.98
C THR A 12 -6.83 -4.50 -9.22
N ALA A 13 -7.43 -3.88 -10.24
CA ALA A 13 -7.80 -4.53 -11.49
C ALA A 13 -6.60 -4.89 -12.38
N ALA A 14 -5.51 -4.12 -12.30
CA ALA A 14 -4.29 -4.33 -13.06
C ALA A 14 -3.06 -4.28 -12.13
N PRO A 15 -2.85 -5.29 -11.27
CA PRO A 15 -1.79 -5.27 -10.26
C PRO A 15 -0.38 -5.31 -10.87
N GLU A 16 -0.22 -5.65 -12.15
CA GLU A 16 1.07 -5.63 -12.83
C GLU A 16 1.31 -4.38 -13.70
N ASP A 17 0.33 -3.47 -13.78
CA ASP A 17 0.46 -2.25 -14.55
C ASP A 17 0.95 -1.08 -13.68
N ASP A 18 1.99 -0.40 -14.13
CA ASP A 18 2.53 0.77 -13.45
C ASP A 18 1.73 2.03 -13.74
N LEU A 19 0.97 2.07 -14.84
CA LEU A 19 0.22 3.26 -15.24
C LEU A 19 -0.82 3.68 -14.18
N PRO A 20 -1.70 2.80 -13.65
CA PRO A 20 -2.62 3.18 -12.57
C PRO A 20 -1.90 3.66 -11.30
N ARG A 21 -0.68 3.18 -11.05
CA ARG A 21 0.12 3.56 -9.88
C ARG A 21 0.74 4.94 -10.03
N LEU A 22 1.22 5.27 -11.23
CA LEU A 22 1.71 6.61 -11.54
C LEU A 22 0.59 7.65 -11.45
N VAL A 23 -0.59 7.34 -12.00
CA VAL A 23 -1.77 8.22 -11.87
C VAL A 23 -2.17 8.41 -10.40
N PHE A 24 -2.09 7.36 -9.58
CA PHE A 24 -2.32 7.49 -8.14
C PHE A 24 -1.24 8.32 -7.44
N ALA A 25 0.03 8.19 -7.83
CA ALA A 25 1.10 9.01 -7.29
C ALA A 25 0.90 10.50 -7.62
N ASP A 26 0.56 10.82 -8.87
CA ASP A 26 0.22 12.19 -9.29
C ASP A 26 -0.95 12.74 -8.46
N TRP A 27 -2.00 11.94 -8.24
CA TRP A 27 -3.13 12.32 -7.39
C TRP A 27 -2.72 12.56 -5.92
N MET A 28 -1.81 11.76 -5.37
CA MET A 28 -1.28 11.98 -4.02
C MET A 28 -0.50 13.29 -3.94
N GLU A 29 0.28 13.63 -4.97
CA GLU A 29 1.00 14.91 -5.05
C GLU A 29 0.02 16.10 -5.09
N GLU A 30 -1.03 16.01 -5.92
CA GLU A 30 -2.11 17.01 -5.97
C GLU A 30 -2.83 17.19 -4.62
N CYS A 31 -2.94 16.12 -3.81
CA CYS A 31 -3.53 16.15 -2.47
C CYS A 31 -2.56 16.68 -1.39
N GLY A 32 -1.33 17.07 -1.75
CA GLY A 32 -0.31 17.55 -0.82
C GLY A 32 0.51 16.44 -0.15
N GLU A 33 0.36 15.20 -0.59
CA GLU A 33 1.06 14.02 -0.06
C GLU A 33 2.30 13.68 -0.92
N GLU A 34 3.12 14.70 -1.20
CA GLU A 34 4.28 14.64 -2.12
C GLU A 34 5.30 13.57 -1.72
N LEU A 35 5.45 13.30 -0.43
CA LEU A 35 6.33 12.25 0.05
C LEU A 35 5.86 10.87 -0.42
N ILE A 36 4.55 10.58 -0.29
CA ILE A 36 3.97 9.30 -0.71
C ILE A 36 3.99 9.17 -2.23
N ALA A 37 3.69 10.25 -2.97
CA ALA A 37 3.82 10.27 -4.42
C ALA A 37 5.24 9.87 -4.87
N ARG A 38 6.27 10.54 -4.30
CA ARG A 38 7.68 10.24 -4.58
C ARG A 38 8.08 8.82 -4.19
N PHE A 39 7.56 8.32 -3.08
CA PHE A 39 7.78 6.94 -2.65
C PHE A 39 7.29 5.95 -3.70
N ILE A 40 6.04 6.10 -4.17
CA ILE A 40 5.45 5.22 -5.19
C ILE A 40 6.23 5.29 -6.50
N CYS A 41 6.56 6.49 -6.99
CA CYS A 41 7.33 6.66 -8.22
C CYS A 41 8.73 6.04 -8.14
N ARG A 42 9.45 6.27 -7.03
CA ARG A 42 10.78 5.66 -6.80
C ARG A 42 10.73 4.14 -6.83
N MET A 43 9.66 3.56 -6.32
CA MET A 43 9.49 2.11 -6.26
C MET A 43 9.22 1.48 -7.61
N ILE A 44 8.44 2.14 -8.47
CA ILE A 44 8.24 1.70 -9.87
C ILE A 44 9.57 1.68 -10.61
N VAL A 45 10.38 2.74 -10.45
CA VAL A 45 11.72 2.79 -11.05
C VAL A 45 12.62 1.66 -10.54
N ALA A 46 12.61 1.39 -9.23
CA ALA A 46 13.40 0.30 -8.65
C ALA A 46 13.00 -1.10 -9.18
N ASP A 47 11.69 -1.35 -9.36
CA ASP A 47 11.18 -2.59 -9.96
C ASP A 47 11.66 -2.72 -11.42
N LEU A 48 11.61 -1.65 -12.22
CA LEU A 48 12.10 -1.63 -13.60
C LEU A 48 13.61 -1.85 -13.71
N GLU A 49 14.38 -1.38 -12.73
CA GLU A 49 15.82 -1.58 -12.63
C GLU A 49 16.20 -3.00 -12.15
N GLY A 50 15.22 -3.85 -11.83
CA GLY A 50 15.46 -5.19 -11.29
C GLY A 50 16.12 -5.18 -9.91
N LYS A 51 16.03 -4.05 -9.20
CA LYS A 51 16.58 -3.95 -7.84
C LYS A 51 15.73 -4.81 -6.91
N PRO A 52 16.35 -5.51 -5.94
CA PRO A 52 15.60 -6.27 -4.95
C PRO A 52 14.54 -5.41 -4.28
N GLN A 53 13.33 -5.97 -4.13
CA GLN A 53 12.24 -5.33 -3.42
C GLN A 53 12.63 -5.16 -1.95
N PHE A 54 13.21 -4.01 -1.62
CA PHE A 54 13.67 -3.62 -0.28
C PHE A 54 14.88 -4.45 0.15
N ASP A 55 16.04 -4.06 -0.36
CA ASP A 55 17.30 -4.42 0.25
C ASP A 55 17.60 -3.37 1.32
N GLU A 56 17.65 -3.81 2.59
CA GLU A 56 18.06 -2.99 3.74
C GLU A 56 19.43 -2.33 3.54
N SER A 57 20.24 -2.82 2.58
CA SER A 57 21.59 -2.34 2.25
C SER A 57 21.69 -1.45 0.99
N THR A 58 20.60 -1.28 0.22
CA THR A 58 20.55 -0.17 -0.73
C THR A 58 20.55 1.08 0.13
N GLU A 59 21.35 2.09 -0.21
CA GLU A 59 21.36 3.40 0.44
C GLU A 59 19.96 4.00 0.38
N VAL A 60 19.11 3.55 1.30
CA VAL A 60 17.84 4.13 1.60
C VAL A 60 18.25 5.50 2.10
N VAL A 61 18.10 6.52 1.25
CA VAL A 61 18.04 7.90 1.72
C VAL A 61 17.15 7.83 2.96
N ALA A 62 17.67 8.08 4.16
CA ALA A 62 17.05 7.65 5.42
C ALA A 62 15.55 8.01 5.52
N ASP A 63 15.15 9.05 4.79
CA ASP A 63 13.79 9.45 4.48
C ASP A 63 12.87 8.33 3.92
N GLN A 64 13.32 7.46 3.01
CA GLN A 64 12.47 6.45 2.37
C GLN A 64 12.14 5.26 3.28
N ALA A 65 13.06 4.84 4.17
CA ALA A 65 12.77 3.80 5.16
C ALA A 65 11.85 4.37 6.25
N ALA A 66 12.10 5.61 6.68
CA ALA A 66 11.22 6.31 7.60
C ALA A 66 9.82 6.49 7.01
N LEU A 67 9.72 6.84 5.72
CA LEU A 67 8.45 7.04 5.04
C LEU A 67 7.72 5.73 4.75
N ALA A 68 8.43 4.67 4.35
CA ALA A 68 7.88 3.32 4.25
C ALA A 68 7.35 2.85 5.61
N ALA A 69 8.14 3.03 6.66
CA ALA A 69 7.75 2.71 8.02
C ALA A 69 6.52 3.53 8.44
N LEU A 70 6.48 4.84 8.17
CA LEU A 70 5.32 5.68 8.46
C LEU A 70 4.08 5.22 7.68
N TRP A 71 4.20 4.94 6.39
CA TRP A 71 3.09 4.49 5.55
C TRP A 71 2.53 3.13 5.99
N PHE A 72 3.39 2.12 6.14
CA PHE A 72 2.98 0.77 6.50
C PHE A 72 2.60 0.65 7.99
N ASN A 73 3.34 1.28 8.91
CA ASN A 73 3.03 1.21 10.34
C ASN A 73 1.78 2.03 10.69
N SER A 74 1.56 3.19 10.03
CA SER A 74 0.32 3.94 10.25
C SER A 74 -0.89 3.13 9.80
N PHE A 75 -0.80 2.42 8.67
CA PHE A 75 -1.84 1.49 8.26
C PHE A 75 -2.02 0.34 9.26
N ALA A 76 -0.94 -0.36 9.62
CA ALA A 76 -1.03 -1.53 10.49
C ALA A 76 -1.60 -1.16 11.88
N SER A 77 -1.13 -0.06 12.45
CA SER A 77 -1.65 0.50 13.71
C SER A 77 -3.11 0.95 13.57
N ALA A 78 -3.44 1.66 12.48
CA ALA A 78 -4.81 2.14 12.27
C ALA A 78 -5.80 1.01 12.16
N PHE A 79 -5.45 -0.15 11.62
CA PHE A 79 -6.37 -1.28 11.40
C PHE A 79 -6.11 -2.49 12.30
N GLY A 80 -5.19 -2.42 13.26
CA GLY A 80 -4.84 -3.57 14.11
C GLY A 80 -4.38 -4.79 13.31
N VAL A 81 -3.66 -4.57 12.22
CA VAL A 81 -3.15 -5.62 11.34
C VAL A 81 -1.86 -6.17 11.93
N GLU A 82 -1.83 -7.46 12.23
CA GLU A 82 -0.67 -8.12 12.84
C GLU A 82 0.39 -8.47 11.80
N LYS A 83 -0.06 -8.90 10.62
CA LYS A 83 0.81 -9.22 9.48
C LYS A 83 0.18 -8.75 8.18
N PHE A 84 1.03 -8.34 7.25
CA PHE A 84 0.61 -7.98 5.91
C PHE A 84 1.63 -8.44 4.89
N ARG A 85 1.19 -8.66 3.65
CA ARG A 85 2.08 -8.79 2.51
C ARG A 85 1.96 -7.58 1.63
N VAL A 86 3.10 -7.23 1.07
CA VAL A 86 3.25 -6.16 0.13
C VAL A 86 3.47 -6.78 -1.24
N ASN A 87 2.64 -6.44 -2.22
CA ASN A 87 2.88 -6.77 -3.62
C ASN A 87 3.04 -5.48 -4.42
N ARG A 88 4.15 -5.38 -5.16
CA ARG A 88 4.54 -4.17 -5.90
C ARG A 88 4.30 -2.91 -5.06
N ARG A 89 4.70 -3.03 -3.80
CA ARG A 89 4.77 -1.96 -2.80
C ARG A 89 3.45 -1.40 -2.27
N PHE A 90 2.33 -2.05 -2.61
CA PHE A 90 1.05 -1.85 -1.96
C PHE A 90 0.71 -3.02 -1.04
N ILE A 91 -0.07 -2.75 0.00
CA ILE A 91 -0.57 -3.82 0.88
C ILE A 91 -1.64 -4.59 0.10
N SER A 92 -1.32 -5.83 -0.25
CA SER A 92 -2.19 -6.70 -1.05
C SER A 92 -2.87 -7.78 -0.22
N ARG A 93 -2.26 -8.16 0.90
CA ARG A 93 -2.80 -9.14 1.86
C ARG A 93 -2.66 -8.62 3.27
N VAL A 94 -3.68 -8.84 4.10
CA VAL A 94 -3.67 -8.51 5.52
C VAL A 94 -4.20 -9.65 6.37
N GLU A 95 -3.66 -9.77 7.58
CA GLU A 95 -4.10 -10.69 8.62
C GLU A 95 -4.62 -9.86 9.80
N LEU A 96 -5.91 -10.01 10.14
CA LEU A 96 -6.55 -9.26 11.23
C LEU A 96 -7.76 -10.00 11.84
N PRO A 97 -8.22 -9.61 13.06
CA PRO A 97 -9.42 -10.17 13.65
C PRO A 97 -10.71 -9.87 12.86
N VAL A 98 -11.66 -10.81 12.84
CA VAL A 98 -12.97 -10.72 12.18
C VAL A 98 -13.79 -9.54 12.69
N GLY A 99 -13.73 -9.26 14.00
CA GLY A 99 -14.43 -8.12 14.58
C GLY A 99 -13.97 -6.79 13.98
N THR A 100 -12.65 -6.63 13.81
CA THR A 100 -12.04 -5.48 13.15
C THR A 100 -12.42 -5.41 11.68
N PHE A 101 -12.38 -6.55 10.98
CA PHE A 101 -12.73 -6.61 9.57
C PHE A 101 -14.18 -6.19 9.33
N VAL A 102 -15.14 -6.77 10.05
CA VAL A 102 -16.58 -6.45 9.90
C VAL A 102 -16.84 -4.98 10.21
N ALA A 103 -16.19 -4.42 11.22
CA ALA A 103 -16.39 -3.03 11.60
C ALA A 103 -15.78 -2.03 10.61
N ARG A 104 -14.71 -2.40 9.88
CA ARG A 104 -13.85 -1.43 9.15
C ARG A 104 -13.47 -1.83 7.73
N ALA A 105 -14.07 -2.87 7.16
CA ALA A 105 -13.75 -3.38 5.83
C ALA A 105 -13.80 -2.28 4.75
N ALA A 106 -14.81 -1.41 4.77
CA ALA A 106 -14.92 -0.35 3.78
C ALA A 106 -13.72 0.61 3.80
N ASP A 107 -13.27 1.03 4.99
CA ASP A 107 -12.13 1.93 5.13
C ASP A 107 -10.81 1.21 4.82
N LEU A 108 -10.73 -0.09 5.13
CA LEU A 108 -9.61 -0.94 4.79
C LEU A 108 -9.39 -0.98 3.26
N PHE A 109 -10.42 -1.33 2.48
CA PHE A 109 -10.33 -1.40 1.01
C PHE A 109 -10.20 -0.02 0.33
N ARG A 110 -10.72 1.04 0.96
CA ARG A 110 -10.47 2.41 0.49
C ARG A 110 -9.04 2.89 0.75
N SER A 111 -8.32 2.20 1.63
CA SER A 111 -6.99 2.64 2.05
C SER A 111 -5.85 2.04 1.24
N GLN A 112 -6.02 0.81 0.75
CA GLN A 112 -5.00 0.03 0.04
C GLN A 112 -5.67 -0.93 -0.94
N PRO A 113 -5.02 -1.31 -2.06
CA PRO A 113 -5.55 -2.25 -3.05
C PRO A 113 -5.42 -3.70 -2.55
N ILE A 114 -6.14 -4.02 -1.48
CA ILE A 114 -6.12 -5.31 -0.81
C ILE A 114 -6.97 -6.31 -1.59
N VAL A 115 -6.40 -7.47 -1.88
CA VAL A 115 -7.05 -8.56 -2.63
C VAL A 115 -7.26 -9.82 -1.79
N GLU A 116 -6.56 -9.95 -0.66
CA GLU A 116 -6.65 -11.11 0.22
C GLU A 116 -6.73 -10.67 1.70
N VAL A 117 -7.64 -11.29 2.46
CA VAL A 117 -7.82 -11.03 3.90
C VAL A 117 -7.87 -12.36 4.63
N ASP A 118 -6.97 -12.56 5.58
CA ASP A 118 -7.01 -13.68 6.52
C ASP A 118 -7.61 -13.22 7.85
N LEU A 119 -8.61 -13.96 8.33
CA LEU A 119 -9.27 -13.69 9.60
C LEU A 119 -8.71 -14.60 10.69
N THR A 120 -8.12 -14.00 11.74
CA THR A 120 -7.33 -14.75 12.75
C THR A 120 -8.16 -15.47 13.81
N ASP A 121 -9.37 -14.99 14.07
CA ASP A 121 -10.28 -15.46 15.13
C ASP A 121 -11.62 -16.01 14.56
N ALA A 122 -11.71 -16.17 13.24
CA ALA A 122 -12.84 -16.88 12.63
C ALA A 122 -12.74 -18.37 13.03
N ALA A 123 -13.71 -18.83 13.82
CA ALA A 123 -13.79 -20.24 14.24
C ALA A 123 -13.74 -21.15 12.99
N ARG A 124 -12.85 -22.13 13.03
CA ARG A 124 -12.55 -23.06 11.94
C ARG A 124 -13.64 -24.12 11.78
#